data_AF-U3TB75-F1
#
_entry.id   AF-U3TB75-F1
#
_cell.length_a   1.000
_cell.length_b   1.000
_cell.length_c   1.000
_cell.angle_alpha   90.00
_cell.angle_beta   90.00
_cell.angle_gamma   90.00
#
_symmetry.space_group_name_H-M   'P 1'
#
loop_
_entity.id
_entity.type
_entity.pdbx_description
1 polymer ?
#
loop_
_entity_poly.entity_id
_entity_poly.type
_entity_poly.pdbx_seq_one_letter_code
_entity_poly.pdbx_strand_id
1 'polypeptide(L)'
;MVYDIALPSHSYALPLLDEVLSRGLRVIELQPPEAYKALIEGRVRSALIPLALAQDVKICPGPMVWSLSATMSVAIYSRTARSLGECRGIAVSGESRTSLTYLLKVRERMEAGWDIVHAERSCVTLECLLSHSDCALILGDNALRARARLKPVEDLGSLVKRVLGVSPVYAVAASTGNCPEGLPRGEPPVRRRHIEEVCRRTGISLRDALLYFTLVNLHYDPEALEKVLPLFHS
;
A
#
# COMPACT_ATOMS: atom_id res chain seq x y z
N MET A 1 14.79 -24.39 1.21
CA MET A 1 13.38 -24.50 1.69
C MET A 1 12.56 -23.47 0.92
N VAL A 2 11.42 -23.85 0.34
CA VAL A 2 10.56 -22.94 -0.44
C VAL A 2 9.32 -22.61 0.39
N TYR A 3 9.01 -21.33 0.60
CA TYR A 3 7.79 -20.91 1.32
C TYR A 3 6.58 -20.85 0.38
N ASP A 4 5.38 -20.93 0.93
CA ASP A 4 4.15 -20.91 0.14
C ASP A 4 3.78 -19.47 -0.26
N ILE A 5 3.95 -18.50 0.65
CA ILE A 5 3.71 -17.08 0.36
C ILE A 5 4.67 -16.13 1.11
N ALA A 6 5.08 -15.05 0.45
CA ALA A 6 5.67 -13.88 1.10
C ALA A 6 4.61 -12.81 1.39
N LEU A 7 4.57 -12.33 2.64
CA LEU A 7 3.69 -11.23 3.08
C LEU A 7 4.51 -10.12 3.76
N PRO A 8 4.06 -8.85 3.70
CA PRO A 8 4.73 -7.78 4.42
C PRO A 8 4.40 -7.80 5.91
N SER A 9 5.31 -7.24 6.72
CA SER A 9 5.12 -7.09 8.17
C SER A 9 4.33 -5.82 8.57
N HIS A 10 3.72 -5.13 7.60
CA HIS A 10 2.93 -3.93 7.83
C HIS A 10 1.69 -4.20 8.69
N SER A 11 1.21 -3.16 9.37
CA SER A 11 0.05 -3.25 10.27
C SER A 11 -1.23 -3.76 9.59
N TYR A 12 -1.48 -3.41 8.31
CA TYR A 12 -2.63 -3.96 7.58
C TYR A 12 -2.54 -5.46 7.35
N ALA A 13 -1.35 -6.04 7.30
CA ALA A 13 -1.16 -7.44 6.92
C ALA A 13 -1.38 -8.41 8.09
N LEU A 14 -1.54 -7.91 9.32
CA LEU A 14 -1.69 -8.75 10.52
C LEU A 14 -2.88 -9.71 10.45
N PRO A 15 -4.10 -9.30 10.02
CA PRO A 15 -5.21 -10.24 9.84
C PRO A 15 -4.93 -11.26 8.75
N LEU A 16 -4.28 -10.84 7.67
CA LEU A 16 -3.93 -11.71 6.55
C LEU A 16 -2.88 -12.77 6.95
N LEU A 17 -1.88 -12.38 7.73
CA LEU A 17 -0.86 -13.29 8.26
C LEU A 17 -1.51 -14.39 9.12
N ASP A 18 -2.41 -14.01 10.04
CA ASP A 18 -3.17 -14.96 10.86
C ASP A 18 -4.01 -15.91 10.00
N GLU A 19 -4.71 -15.39 8.99
CA GLU A 19 -5.54 -16.18 8.09
C GLU A 19 -4.70 -17.20 7.30
N VAL A 20 -3.58 -16.76 6.73
CA VAL A 20 -2.67 -17.62 5.96
C VAL A 20 -2.06 -18.72 6.84
N LEU A 21 -1.61 -18.38 8.05
CA LEU A 21 -1.08 -19.35 9.01
C LEU A 21 -2.15 -20.36 9.45
N SER A 22 -3.40 -19.92 9.65
CA SER A 22 -4.50 -20.81 10.04
C SER A 22 -4.85 -21.87 8.96
N ARG A 23 -4.49 -21.58 7.70
CA ARG A 23 -4.63 -22.49 6.55
C ARG A 23 -3.46 -23.46 6.39
N GLY A 24 -2.46 -23.41 7.29
CA GLY A 24 -1.27 -24.27 7.25
C GLY A 24 -0.25 -23.87 6.18
N LEU A 25 -0.36 -22.67 5.60
CA LEU A 25 0.59 -22.17 4.61
C LEU A 25 1.87 -21.68 5.31
N ARG A 26 3.04 -21.98 4.73
CA ARG A 26 4.32 -21.49 5.24
C ARG A 26 4.56 -20.08 4.73
N VAL A 27 4.71 -19.15 5.65
CA VAL A 27 4.89 -17.72 5.36
C VAL A 27 6.32 -17.29 5.64
N ILE A 28 6.83 -16.40 4.79
CA ILE A 28 8.00 -15.58 5.10
C ILE A 28 7.59 -14.11 5.07
N GLU A 29 8.00 -13.35 6.09
CA GLU A 29 7.75 -11.91 6.13
C GLU A 29 8.84 -11.14 5.40
N LEU A 30 8.49 -10.39 4.36
CA LEU A 30 9.41 -9.63 3.51
C LEU A 30 8.79 -8.28 3.12
N GLN A 31 9.57 -7.20 3.02
CA GLN A 31 9.04 -5.95 2.45
C GLN A 31 8.77 -6.14 0.96
N PRO A 32 7.87 -5.32 0.35
CA PRO A 32 7.40 -5.57 -1.01
C PRO A 32 8.51 -5.74 -2.07
N PRO A 33 9.62 -4.98 -2.08
CA PRO A 33 10.72 -5.21 -3.02
C PRO A 33 11.45 -6.54 -2.80
N GLU A 34 11.65 -6.96 -1.54
CA GLU A 34 12.26 -8.26 -1.22
C GLU A 34 11.32 -9.42 -1.53
N ALA A 35 10.01 -9.23 -1.35
CA ALA A 35 8.98 -10.22 -1.67
C ALA A 35 8.96 -10.50 -3.18
N TYR A 36 9.02 -9.46 -4.02
CA TYR A 36 9.15 -9.62 -5.47
C TYR A 36 10.46 -10.33 -5.84
N LYS A 37 11.60 -9.92 -5.27
CA LYS A 37 12.88 -10.59 -5.50
C LYS A 37 12.83 -12.08 -5.11
N ALA A 38 12.26 -12.41 -3.95
CA ALA A 38 12.10 -13.78 -3.50
C ALA A 38 11.20 -14.61 -4.41
N LEU A 39 10.18 -13.99 -5.00
CA LEU A 39 9.29 -14.62 -5.97
C LEU A 39 10.03 -14.95 -7.27
N ILE A 40 10.80 -13.99 -7.83
CA ILE A 40 11.59 -14.21 -9.05
C ILE A 40 12.67 -15.28 -8.84
N GLU A 41 13.31 -15.31 -7.66
CA GLU A 41 14.32 -16.30 -7.29
C GLU A 41 13.74 -17.70 -6.95
N GLY A 42 12.41 -17.87 -6.98
CA GLY A 42 11.75 -19.13 -6.65
C GLY A 42 11.86 -19.54 -5.18
N ARG A 43 12.21 -18.60 -4.28
CA ARG A 43 12.25 -18.84 -2.83
C ARG A 43 10.86 -18.92 -2.21
N VAL A 44 9.87 -18.33 -2.87
CA VAL A 44 8.45 -18.40 -2.51
C VAL A 44 7.61 -18.76 -3.72
N ARG A 45 6.49 -19.47 -3.50
CA ARG A 45 5.56 -19.83 -4.59
C ARG A 45 4.61 -18.69 -4.98
N SER A 46 4.33 -17.80 -4.04
CA SER A 46 3.59 -16.56 -4.29
C SER A 46 4.11 -15.44 -3.39
N ALA A 47 3.84 -14.19 -3.76
CA ALA A 47 4.15 -13.03 -2.94
C ALA A 47 3.06 -11.96 -3.09
N LEU A 48 2.74 -11.27 -2.00
CA LEU A 48 1.98 -10.02 -2.05
C LEU A 48 2.92 -8.90 -2.47
N ILE A 49 2.81 -8.46 -3.73
CA ILE A 49 3.72 -7.47 -4.34
C ILE A 49 2.98 -6.21 -4.75
N PRO A 50 3.65 -5.06 -4.88
CA PRO A 50 3.03 -3.85 -5.41
C PRO A 50 2.50 -4.11 -6.83
N LEU A 51 1.30 -3.64 -7.14
CA LEU A 51 0.69 -3.80 -8.47
C LEU A 51 1.60 -3.33 -9.61
N ALA A 52 2.36 -2.24 -9.41
CA ALA A 52 3.32 -1.74 -10.39
C ALA A 52 4.49 -2.70 -10.69
N LEU A 53 4.70 -3.76 -9.90
CA LEU A 53 5.68 -4.82 -10.15
C LEU A 53 5.07 -6.08 -10.78
N ALA A 54 3.76 -6.11 -10.99
CA ALA A 54 3.05 -7.32 -11.41
C ALA A 54 3.04 -7.55 -12.94
N GLN A 55 3.70 -6.70 -13.73
CA GLN A 55 3.67 -6.76 -15.20
C GLN A 55 4.24 -8.08 -15.76
N ASP A 56 5.32 -8.59 -15.16
CA ASP A 56 6.05 -9.77 -15.67
C ASP A 56 5.72 -11.06 -14.90
N VAL A 57 4.66 -11.04 -14.08
CA VAL A 57 4.27 -12.18 -13.25
C VAL A 57 2.77 -12.42 -13.34
N LYS A 58 2.34 -13.65 -13.04
CA LYS A 58 0.93 -14.00 -13.03
C LYS A 58 0.28 -13.47 -11.75
N ILE A 59 -0.69 -12.57 -11.89
CA ILE A 59 -1.56 -12.18 -10.77
C ILE A 59 -2.46 -13.35 -10.39
N CYS A 60 -2.54 -13.65 -9.11
CA CYS A 60 -3.25 -14.79 -8.56
C CYS A 60 -4.57 -14.40 -7.89
N PRO A 61 -5.64 -15.21 -8.06
CA PRO A 61 -6.84 -15.09 -7.24
C PRO A 61 -6.52 -15.39 -5.77
N GLY A 62 -6.29 -14.34 -5.00
CA GLY A 62 -5.77 -14.40 -3.64
C GLY A 62 -5.72 -13.00 -3.01
N PRO A 63 -4.94 -12.83 -1.92
CA PRO A 63 -4.95 -11.59 -1.17
C PRO A 63 -4.58 -10.38 -2.04
N MET A 64 -5.27 -9.28 -1.82
CA MET A 64 -4.99 -7.99 -2.44
C MET A 64 -4.91 -6.93 -1.35
N VAL A 65 -4.43 -5.74 -1.66
CA VAL A 65 -4.51 -4.58 -0.76
C VAL A 65 -5.13 -3.44 -1.54
N TRP A 66 -6.32 -3.02 -1.17
CA TRP A 66 -7.06 -2.01 -1.91
C TRP A 66 -8.03 -1.24 -1.00
N SER A 67 -8.56 -0.12 -1.49
CA SER A 67 -9.59 0.63 -0.79
C SER A 67 -10.69 1.11 -1.74
N LEU A 68 -11.91 1.29 -1.22
CA LEU A 68 -13.02 1.85 -2.00
C LEU A 68 -12.81 3.34 -2.29
N SER A 69 -12.20 4.06 -1.35
CA SER A 69 -11.84 5.47 -1.47
C SER A 69 -10.62 5.79 -0.61
N ALA A 70 -10.80 6.23 0.63
CA ALA A 70 -9.71 6.56 1.55
C ALA A 70 -8.90 5.32 1.97
N THR A 71 -7.62 5.50 2.27
CA THR A 71 -6.73 4.44 2.77
C THR A 71 -6.21 4.67 4.18
N MET A 72 -6.12 5.91 4.62
CA MET A 72 -5.41 6.38 5.80
C MET A 72 -3.89 6.22 5.78
N SER A 73 -3.41 5.08 5.30
CA SER A 73 -1.99 4.72 5.28
C SER A 73 -1.28 5.09 3.98
N VAL A 74 -1.90 5.86 3.08
CA VAL A 74 -1.24 6.40 1.88
C VAL A 74 -1.68 7.85 1.74
N ALA A 75 -0.85 8.78 2.22
CA ALA A 75 -1.27 10.17 2.36
C ALA A 75 -0.14 11.17 2.17
N ILE A 76 -0.51 12.37 1.74
CA ILE A 76 0.39 13.50 1.53
C ILE A 76 0.33 14.40 2.76
N TYR A 77 1.50 14.77 3.27
CA TYR A 77 1.65 15.62 4.44
C TYR A 77 2.48 16.85 4.10
N SER A 78 2.23 17.95 4.80
CA SER A 78 3.05 19.16 4.77
C SER A 78 3.02 19.82 6.15
N ARG A 79 4.09 20.56 6.49
CA ARG A 79 4.09 21.42 7.69
C ARG A 79 3.38 22.75 7.45
N THR A 80 3.27 23.19 6.19
CA THR A 80 2.85 24.55 5.85
C THR A 80 1.71 24.59 4.85
N ALA A 81 1.69 23.69 3.85
CA ALA A 81 0.62 23.65 2.86
C ALA A 81 -0.69 23.15 3.51
N ARG A 82 -1.78 23.85 3.22
CA ARG A 82 -3.13 23.50 3.69
C ARG A 82 -3.91 22.68 2.67
N SER A 83 -3.49 22.74 1.41
CA SER A 83 -4.10 22.05 0.29
C SER A 83 -3.04 21.52 -0.67
N LEU A 84 -3.41 20.52 -1.49
CA LEU A 84 -2.48 19.93 -2.45
C LEU A 84 -1.97 20.93 -3.49
N GLY A 85 -2.78 21.94 -3.85
CA GLY A 85 -2.39 22.98 -4.81
C GLY A 85 -1.35 23.97 -4.28
N GLU A 86 -1.11 24.00 -2.97
CA GLU A 86 -0.07 24.85 -2.35
C GLU A 86 1.31 24.16 -2.32
N CYS A 87 1.37 22.85 -2.56
CA CYS A 87 2.63 22.13 -2.66
C CYS A 87 3.39 22.60 -3.91
N ARG A 88 4.69 22.86 -3.80
CA ARG A 88 5.57 23.04 -4.97
C ARG A 88 6.17 21.72 -5.44
N GLY A 89 6.45 20.83 -4.50
CA GLY A 89 6.91 19.48 -4.82
C GLY A 89 6.47 18.46 -3.78
N ILE A 90 6.35 17.21 -4.20
CA ILE A 90 6.00 16.09 -3.34
C ILE A 90 7.18 15.12 -3.30
N ALA A 91 7.81 15.04 -2.13
CA ALA A 91 8.87 14.08 -1.88
C ALA A 91 8.30 12.66 -1.77
N VAL A 92 8.90 11.72 -2.49
CA VAL A 92 8.51 10.30 -2.52
C VAL A 92 9.72 9.40 -2.24
N SER A 93 9.52 8.32 -1.49
CA SER A 93 10.55 7.31 -1.29
C SER A 93 10.53 6.25 -2.40
N GLY A 94 11.68 5.63 -2.68
CA GLY A 94 11.83 4.61 -3.74
C GLY A 94 11.02 3.31 -3.52
N GLU A 95 10.40 3.12 -2.36
CA GLU A 95 9.59 1.93 -2.05
C GLU A 95 8.16 2.01 -2.62
N SER A 96 7.76 3.20 -3.11
CA SER A 96 6.37 3.58 -3.38
C SER A 96 5.91 3.35 -4.82
N ARG A 97 6.31 2.28 -5.51
CA ARG A 97 6.08 2.18 -6.98
C ARG A 97 4.60 2.34 -7.38
N THR A 98 3.67 1.61 -6.75
CA THR A 98 2.24 1.71 -7.08
C THR A 98 1.65 3.08 -6.74
N SER A 99 1.91 3.59 -5.54
CA SER A 99 1.38 4.90 -5.10
C SER A 99 1.99 6.06 -5.87
N LEU A 100 3.25 5.97 -6.29
CA LEU A 100 3.89 6.92 -7.19
C LEU A 100 3.22 6.94 -8.56
N THR A 101 2.94 5.78 -9.17
CA THR A 101 2.20 5.71 -10.44
C THR A 101 0.85 6.40 -10.31
N TYR A 102 0.10 6.12 -9.23
CA TYR A 102 -1.16 6.81 -8.99
C TYR A 102 -1.00 8.32 -8.85
N LEU A 103 -0.01 8.79 -8.08
CA LEU A 103 0.24 10.21 -7.90
C LEU A 103 0.60 10.89 -9.23
N LEU A 104 1.40 10.24 -10.08
CA LEU A 104 1.74 10.74 -11.41
C LEU A 104 0.51 10.83 -12.33
N LYS A 105 -0.34 9.80 -12.37
CA LYS A 105 -1.58 9.82 -13.17
C LYS A 105 -2.56 10.87 -12.67
N VAL A 106 -2.66 11.06 -11.35
CA VAL A 106 -3.45 12.16 -10.76
C VAL A 106 -2.88 13.51 -11.18
N ARG A 107 -1.56 13.71 -11.08
CA ARG A 107 -0.88 14.94 -11.48
C ARG A 107 -1.22 15.30 -12.93
N GLU A 108 -1.07 14.33 -13.82
CA GLU A 108 -1.36 14.46 -15.25
C GLU A 108 -2.83 14.84 -15.49
N ARG A 109 -3.76 14.10 -14.87
CA ARG A 109 -5.20 14.33 -15.04
C ARG A 109 -5.67 15.69 -14.50
N MET A 110 -5.00 16.20 -13.47
CA MET A 110 -5.30 17.50 -12.86
C MET A 110 -4.53 18.66 -13.50
N GLU A 111 -3.61 18.38 -14.43
CA GLU A 111 -2.64 19.37 -14.94
C GLU A 111 -1.91 20.10 -13.79
N ALA A 112 -1.57 19.36 -12.74
CA ALA A 112 -1.09 19.95 -11.50
C ALA A 112 0.36 20.44 -11.63
N GLY A 113 0.60 21.68 -11.14
CA GLY A 113 1.89 22.37 -11.24
C GLY A 113 2.96 21.96 -10.23
N TRP A 114 2.69 21.00 -9.34
CA TRP A 114 3.69 20.49 -8.39
C TRP A 114 4.55 19.40 -9.02
N ASP A 115 5.81 19.32 -8.60
CA ASP A 115 6.76 18.31 -9.07
C ASP A 115 6.86 17.08 -8.16
N ILE A 116 7.39 15.98 -8.69
CA ILE A 116 7.79 14.81 -7.89
C ILE A 116 9.27 14.94 -7.56
N VAL A 117 9.59 14.90 -6.26
CA VAL A 117 10.97 14.91 -5.78
C VAL A 117 11.33 13.52 -5.26
N HIS A 118 12.24 12.85 -5.95
CA HIS A 118 12.67 11.50 -5.54
C HIS A 118 13.71 11.59 -4.43
N ALA A 119 13.38 11.00 -3.27
CA ALA A 119 14.32 10.81 -2.19
C ALA A 119 14.95 9.41 -2.25
N GLU A 120 16.03 9.22 -1.48
CA GLU A 120 16.67 7.92 -1.33
C GLU A 120 15.70 6.85 -0.80
N ARG A 121 15.95 5.58 -1.13
CA ARG A 121 15.07 4.46 -0.72
C ARG A 121 14.92 4.35 0.81
N SER A 122 15.97 4.66 1.56
CA SER A 122 15.97 4.66 3.03
C SER A 122 15.16 5.82 3.64
N CYS A 123 14.87 6.86 2.87
CA CYS A 123 14.17 8.05 3.32
C CYS A 123 12.65 7.82 3.36
N VAL A 124 12.18 7.12 4.39
CA VAL A 124 10.77 6.68 4.51
C VAL A 124 9.98 7.42 5.59
N THR A 125 10.65 8.24 6.41
CA THR A 125 10.01 9.02 7.49
C THR A 125 9.48 10.36 6.97
N LEU A 126 8.51 10.92 7.69
CA LEU A 126 7.94 12.22 7.37
C LEU A 126 9.02 13.32 7.40
N GLU A 127 9.86 13.32 8.43
CA GLU A 127 10.90 14.33 8.61
C GLU A 127 11.96 14.26 7.51
N CYS A 128 12.33 13.05 7.09
CA CYS A 128 13.31 12.87 6.01
C CYS A 128 12.72 13.34 4.67
N LEU A 129 11.50 12.95 4.32
CA LEU A 129 10.92 13.36 3.04
C LEU A 129 10.63 14.87 2.99
N LEU A 130 10.18 15.47 4.10
CA LEU A 130 9.99 16.91 4.19
C LEU A 130 11.28 17.73 4.24
N SER A 131 12.46 17.11 4.37
CA SER A 131 13.73 17.82 4.15
C SER A 131 14.08 17.98 2.66
N HIS A 132 13.40 17.23 1.78
CA HIS A 132 13.62 17.26 0.33
C HIS A 132 12.58 18.10 -0.41
N SER A 133 11.39 18.27 0.17
CA SER A 133 10.30 19.05 -0.44
C SER A 133 9.31 19.56 0.61
N ASP A 134 8.44 20.50 0.23
CA ASP A 134 7.44 21.11 1.11
C ASP A 134 6.24 20.19 1.40
N CYS A 135 6.00 19.20 0.55
CA CYS A 135 5.05 18.12 0.78
C CYS A 135 5.73 16.75 0.65
N ALA A 136 5.19 15.73 1.30
CA ALA A 136 5.73 14.37 1.29
C ALA A 136 4.62 13.31 1.19
N LEU A 137 4.78 12.35 0.28
CA LEU A 137 3.94 11.15 0.21
C LEU A 137 4.48 10.10 1.19
N ILE A 138 3.70 9.77 2.22
CA ILE A 138 4.05 8.78 3.24
C ILE A 138 3.14 7.56 3.12
N LEU A 139 3.70 6.37 3.35
CA LEU A 139 3.01 5.08 3.23
C LEU A 139 2.97 4.28 4.54
N GLY A 140 2.05 3.32 4.60
CA GLY A 140 1.95 2.30 5.63
C GLY A 140 1.92 2.86 7.05
N ASP A 141 2.59 2.16 7.96
CA ASP A 141 2.71 2.52 9.36
C ASP A 141 3.36 3.91 9.57
N ASN A 142 4.23 4.37 8.66
CA ASN A 142 4.81 5.72 8.74
C ASN A 142 3.73 6.80 8.52
N ALA A 143 2.78 6.56 7.61
CA ALA A 143 1.69 7.49 7.34
C ALA A 143 0.71 7.54 8.53
N LEU A 144 0.46 6.40 9.16
CA LEU A 144 -0.34 6.33 10.38
C LEU A 144 0.37 7.05 11.54
N ARG A 145 1.68 6.88 11.71
CA ARG A 145 2.48 7.66 12.70
C ARG A 145 2.42 9.15 12.46
N ALA A 146 2.54 9.58 11.19
CA ALA A 146 2.40 10.98 10.83
C ALA A 146 0.99 11.51 11.19
N ARG A 147 -0.05 10.73 10.91
CA ARG A 147 -1.45 11.08 11.21
C ARG A 147 -1.72 11.32 12.70
N ALA A 148 -1.03 10.60 13.59
CA ALA A 148 -1.16 10.80 15.03
C ALA A 148 -0.71 12.21 15.49
N ARG A 149 0.05 12.93 14.66
CA ARG A 149 0.65 14.23 14.99
C ARG A 149 0.21 15.36 14.06
N LEU A 150 -0.16 15.02 12.83
CA LEU A 150 -0.38 15.97 11.76
C LEU A 150 -1.54 15.52 10.88
N LYS A 151 -2.45 16.43 10.56
CA LYS A 151 -3.51 16.16 9.59
C LYS A 151 -2.89 16.03 8.19
N PRO A 152 -3.26 15.01 7.39
CA PRO A 152 -2.82 14.95 6.00
C PRO A 152 -3.40 16.12 5.20
N VAL A 153 -2.61 16.60 4.24
CA VAL A 153 -3.06 17.52 3.19
C VAL A 153 -4.07 16.80 2.29
N GLU A 154 -3.79 15.54 1.96
CA GLU A 154 -4.64 14.72 1.12
C GLU A 154 -4.44 13.22 1.39
N ASP A 155 -5.50 12.42 1.27
CA ASP A 155 -5.41 10.96 1.25
C ASP A 155 -5.33 10.49 -0.20
N LEU A 156 -4.27 9.75 -0.56
CA LEU A 156 -4.05 9.39 -1.96
C LEU A 156 -5.18 8.50 -2.49
N GLY A 157 -5.78 7.65 -1.66
CA GLY A 157 -6.88 6.81 -2.10
C GLY A 157 -8.13 7.63 -2.43
N SER A 158 -8.45 8.61 -1.58
CA SER A 158 -9.53 9.57 -1.85
C SER A 158 -9.25 10.40 -3.11
N LEU A 159 -7.99 10.83 -3.30
CA LEU A 159 -7.56 11.58 -4.46
C LEU A 159 -7.68 10.78 -5.76
N VAL A 160 -7.20 9.53 -5.77
CA VAL A 160 -7.33 8.61 -6.92
C VAL A 160 -8.79 8.37 -7.25
N LYS A 161 -9.63 8.08 -6.26
CA LYS A 161 -11.06 7.86 -6.49
C LYS A 161 -11.74 9.08 -7.11
N ARG A 162 -11.42 10.27 -6.59
CA ARG A 162 -12.02 11.54 -7.02
C ARG A 162 -11.56 11.97 -8.42
N VAL A 163 -10.28 11.78 -8.74
CA VAL A 163 -9.67 12.30 -9.98
C VAL A 163 -9.69 11.28 -11.11
N LEU A 164 -9.42 10.01 -10.79
CA LEU A 164 -9.31 8.92 -11.77
C LEU A 164 -10.58 8.04 -11.82
N GLY A 165 -11.52 8.20 -10.88
CA GLY A 165 -12.79 7.46 -10.85
C GLY A 165 -12.68 6.00 -10.35
N VAL A 166 -11.47 5.50 -10.12
CA VAL A 166 -11.20 4.10 -9.76
C VAL A 166 -10.93 3.91 -8.27
N SER A 167 -11.25 2.72 -7.77
CA SER A 167 -10.85 2.28 -6.43
C SER A 167 -9.39 1.80 -6.49
N PRO A 168 -8.45 2.38 -5.73
CA PRO A 168 -7.04 2.04 -5.87
C PRO A 168 -6.72 0.65 -5.34
N VAL A 169 -5.89 -0.09 -6.10
CA VAL A 169 -5.29 -1.36 -5.70
C VAL A 169 -3.79 -1.16 -5.56
N TYR A 170 -3.27 -1.38 -4.36
CA TYR A 170 -1.87 -1.12 -4.02
C TYR A 170 -0.99 -2.34 -4.25
N ALA A 171 -1.48 -3.52 -3.89
CA ALA A 171 -0.75 -4.78 -3.96
C ALA A 171 -1.66 -5.95 -4.33
N VAL A 172 -1.06 -6.97 -4.94
CA VAL A 172 -1.74 -8.19 -5.41
C VAL A 172 -0.87 -9.41 -5.12
N ALA A 173 -1.51 -10.55 -4.84
CA ALA A 173 -0.81 -11.82 -4.83
C ALA A 173 -0.36 -12.18 -6.26
N ALA A 174 0.91 -12.53 -6.43
CA ALA A 174 1.46 -12.92 -7.73
C ALA A 174 2.30 -14.21 -7.63
N SER A 175 2.51 -14.88 -8.76
CA SER A 175 3.34 -16.08 -8.93
C SER A 175 4.13 -16.03 -10.26
N THR A 176 5.31 -16.65 -10.30
CA THR A 176 6.05 -16.91 -11.57
C THR A 176 5.56 -18.16 -12.30
N GLY A 177 4.74 -18.99 -11.66
CA GLY A 177 4.19 -20.20 -12.23
C GLY A 177 2.68 -20.31 -11.95
N ASN A 178 2.25 -21.50 -11.52
CA ASN A 178 0.87 -21.69 -11.09
C ASN A 178 0.62 -20.95 -9.77
N CYS A 179 -0.59 -20.42 -9.64
CA CYS A 179 -1.02 -19.81 -8.39
C CYS A 179 -1.21 -20.90 -7.33
N PRO A 180 -0.61 -20.74 -6.12
CA PRO A 180 -0.81 -21.71 -5.05
C PRO A 180 -2.29 -21.91 -4.72
N GLU A 181 -2.68 -23.16 -4.52
CA GLU A 181 -4.00 -23.47 -3.97
C GLU A 181 -4.08 -23.02 -2.51
N GLY A 182 -5.30 -22.71 -2.06
CA GLY A 182 -5.55 -22.35 -0.66
C GLY A 182 -5.20 -20.92 -0.27
N LEU A 183 -4.71 -20.08 -1.18
CA LEU A 183 -4.56 -18.63 -0.93
C LEU A 183 -5.90 -18.02 -0.47
N PRO A 184 -5.91 -17.22 0.62
CA PRO A 184 -7.14 -16.62 1.08
C PRO A 184 -7.69 -15.63 0.04
N ARG A 185 -8.98 -15.72 -0.25
CA ARG A 185 -9.67 -14.84 -1.20
C ARG A 185 -10.68 -13.93 -0.54
N GLY A 186 -11.20 -14.31 0.62
CA GLY A 186 -12.16 -13.51 1.39
C GLY A 186 -11.47 -12.55 2.34
N GLU A 187 -12.26 -11.67 2.96
CA GLU A 187 -11.74 -10.69 3.92
C GLU A 187 -11.29 -11.40 5.19
N PRO A 188 -10.00 -11.30 5.58
CA PRO A 188 -9.51 -11.92 6.80
C PRO A 188 -10.13 -11.24 8.03
N PRO A 189 -10.50 -12.00 9.08
CA PRO A 189 -11.15 -11.44 10.25
C PRO A 189 -10.19 -10.55 11.06
N VAL A 190 -10.59 -9.29 11.26
CA VAL A 190 -9.88 -8.34 12.13
C VAL A 190 -10.21 -8.65 13.60
N ARG A 191 -9.18 -8.87 14.40
CA ARG A 191 -9.28 -9.19 15.82
C ARG A 191 -8.79 -8.02 16.67
N ARG A 192 -9.21 -7.99 17.94
CA ARG A 192 -8.80 -6.98 18.92
C ARG A 192 -7.27 -6.81 18.99
N ARG A 193 -6.52 -7.91 18.97
CA ARG A 193 -5.04 -7.88 18.98
C ARG A 193 -4.43 -7.14 17.80
N HIS A 194 -5.06 -7.15 16.62
CA HIS A 194 -4.56 -6.43 15.45
C HIS A 194 -4.71 -4.93 15.67
N ILE A 195 -5.86 -4.50 16.16
CA ILE A 195 -6.16 -3.10 16.46
C ILE A 195 -5.20 -2.56 17.53
N GLU A 196 -5.00 -3.31 18.62
CA GLU A 196 -4.06 -2.96 19.69
C GLU A 196 -2.62 -2.85 19.16
N GLU A 197 -2.21 -3.76 18.29
CA GLU A 197 -0.88 -3.75 17.69
C GLU A 197 -0.68 -2.55 16.75
N VAL A 198 -1.68 -2.17 15.95
CA VAL A 198 -1.62 -0.96 15.10
C VAL A 198 -1.50 0.29 15.97
N CYS A 199 -2.33 0.42 17.02
CA CYS A 199 -2.23 1.52 17.98
C CYS A 199 -0.82 1.61 18.58
N ARG A 200 -0.25 0.45 18.99
CA ARG A 200 1.09 0.39 19.58
C ARG A 200 2.20 0.79 18.59
N ARG A 201 2.13 0.31 17.35
CA ARG A 201 3.14 0.58 16.30
C ARG A 201 3.10 2.00 15.77
N THR A 202 1.91 2.62 15.77
CA THR A 202 1.67 3.86 15.05
C THR A 202 1.31 5.04 15.94
N GLY A 203 0.88 4.79 17.18
CA GLY A 203 0.42 5.84 18.10
C GLY A 203 -0.93 6.46 17.74
N ILE A 204 -1.63 5.94 16.73
CA ILE A 204 -2.99 6.41 16.40
C ILE A 204 -3.99 5.96 17.48
N SER A 205 -5.12 6.66 17.57
CA SER A 205 -6.16 6.32 18.54
C SER A 205 -6.85 4.99 18.21
N LEU A 206 -7.49 4.37 19.22
CA LEU A 206 -8.32 3.18 19.01
C LEU A 206 -9.39 3.40 17.94
N ARG A 207 -10.00 4.60 17.91
CA ARG A 207 -11.00 4.99 16.91
C ARG A 207 -10.40 4.99 15.50
N ASP A 208 -9.21 5.55 15.34
CA ASP A 208 -8.54 5.61 14.02
C ASP A 208 -8.07 4.23 13.57
N ALA A 209 -7.61 3.38 14.49
CA ALA A 209 -7.23 2.00 14.17
C ALA A 209 -8.45 1.16 13.74
N LEU A 210 -9.60 1.34 14.40
CA LEU A 210 -10.86 0.73 13.95
C LEU A 210 -11.26 1.21 12.55
N LEU A 211 -11.25 2.54 12.33
CA LEU A 211 -11.55 3.11 11.02
C LEU A 211 -10.59 2.59 9.94
N TYR A 212 -9.30 2.49 10.24
CA TYR A 212 -8.30 1.99 9.31
C TYR A 212 -8.65 0.62 8.75
N PHE A 213 -9.01 -0.32 9.63
CA PHE A 213 -9.40 -1.67 9.22
C PHE A 213 -10.77 -1.75 8.52
N THR A 214 -11.59 -0.70 8.56
CA THR A 214 -12.80 -0.62 7.73
C THR A 214 -12.55 -0.05 6.32
N LEU A 215 -11.41 0.62 6.12
CA LEU A 215 -11.07 1.29 4.87
C LEU A 215 -10.15 0.47 3.97
N VAL A 216 -9.26 -0.33 4.57
CA VAL A 216 -8.38 -1.25 3.85
C VAL A 216 -9.06 -2.60 3.69
N ASN A 217 -9.17 -3.05 2.44
CA ASN A 217 -9.67 -4.36 2.07
C ASN A 217 -8.50 -5.26 1.71
N LEU A 218 -8.55 -6.51 2.18
CA LEU A 218 -7.49 -7.50 1.98
C LEU A 218 -7.91 -8.70 1.11
N HIS A 219 -9.18 -8.75 0.73
CA HIS A 219 -9.75 -9.79 -0.11
C HIS A 219 -9.50 -9.56 -1.61
N TYR A 220 -9.64 -10.63 -2.39
CA TYR A 220 -9.55 -10.60 -3.85
C TYR A 220 -10.77 -9.90 -4.45
N ASP A 221 -10.56 -8.83 -5.21
CA ASP A 221 -11.61 -8.15 -5.99
C ASP A 221 -11.17 -8.05 -7.47
N PRO A 222 -11.71 -8.91 -8.36
CA PRO A 222 -11.36 -8.88 -9.77
C PRO A 222 -11.86 -7.63 -10.50
N GLU A 223 -13.00 -7.06 -10.09
CA GLU A 223 -13.55 -5.87 -10.75
C GLU A 223 -12.73 -4.63 -10.43
N ALA A 224 -12.31 -4.46 -9.17
CA ALA A 224 -11.41 -3.39 -8.77
C ALA A 224 -10.07 -3.51 -9.50
N LEU A 225 -9.53 -4.73 -9.60
CA LEU A 225 -8.29 -4.99 -10.32
C LEU A 225 -8.38 -4.64 -11.80
N GLU A 226 -9.40 -5.14 -12.50
CA GLU A 226 -9.59 -4.90 -13.94
C GLU A 226 -9.66 -3.41 -14.27
N LYS A 227 -10.35 -2.62 -13.43
CA LYS A 227 -10.48 -1.17 -13.60
C LYS A 227 -9.16 -0.41 -13.45
N VAL A 228 -8.22 -0.90 -12.65
CA VAL A 228 -6.95 -0.20 -12.40
C VAL A 228 -5.81 -0.65 -13.31
N LEU A 229 -5.83 -1.89 -13.83
CA LEU A 229 -4.75 -2.44 -14.68
C LEU A 229 -4.36 -1.53 -15.86
N PRO A 230 -5.29 -0.89 -16.59
CA PRO A 230 -4.94 0.02 -17.69
C PRO A 230 -4.04 1.19 -17.27
N LEU A 231 -4.06 1.60 -15.99
CA LEU A 231 -3.22 2.69 -15.48
C LEU A 231 -1.75 2.29 -15.33
N PHE A 232 -1.45 0.99 -15.33
CA PHE A 232 -0.12 0.43 -15.10
C PHE A 232 0.51 -0.19 -16.35
N HIS A 233 -0.21 -0.27 -17.47
CA HIS A 233 0.25 -0.86 -18.73
C HIS A 233 0.45 0.18 -19.86
N SER A 234 0.67 1.45 -19.50
CA SER A 234 0.91 2.56 -20.45
C SER A 234 2.39 2.78 -20.73
#